data_AF-A0A5E4J860-F1
#
_entry.id   AF-A0A5E4J860-F1
#
_cell.length_a   1.000
_cell.length_b   1.000
_cell.length_c   1.000
_cell.angle_alpha   90.00
_cell.angle_beta   90.00
_cell.angle_gamma   90.00
#
_symmetry.space_group_name_H-M   'P 1'
#
loop_
_entity.id
_entity.type
_entity.pdbx_description
1 polymer ?
#
loop_
_entity_poly.entity_id
_entity_poly.type
_entity_poly.pdbx_seq_one_letter_code
_entity_poly.pdbx_strand_id
1 'polypeptide(L)'
;MRQEGANYFIDIVAVDGTSYPLAAILKTSYDMGNIKVHVQVLDRSGKPIKPSLPVGTDPVNAVLQAIKGGLAGNEYFVDAINIVGTSPPNPRSQWQIAVIFKKSVIQFFNDDISDYYSNLNAVAEDIFADVMNSEYPGEVKITFTTENTKSG
;
A
#
# COMPACT_ATOMS: atom_id res chain seq x y z
N MET A 1 0.28 -19.92 -4.29
CA MET A 1 -1.16 -19.78 -4.58
C MET A 1 -1.81 -21.13 -4.40
N ARG A 2 -2.92 -21.23 -3.68
CA ARG A 2 -3.69 -22.46 -3.45
C ARG A 2 -5.14 -22.28 -3.89
N GLN A 3 -5.83 -23.36 -4.24
CA GLN A 3 -7.23 -23.33 -4.67
C GLN A 3 -8.10 -24.14 -3.71
N GLU A 4 -9.26 -23.61 -3.33
CA GLU A 4 -10.27 -24.30 -2.54
C GLU A 4 -11.65 -24.08 -3.17
N GLY A 5 -12.15 -25.11 -3.87
CA GLY A 5 -13.36 -24.98 -4.67
C GLY A 5 -13.19 -23.98 -5.81
N ALA A 6 -14.05 -22.97 -5.87
CA ALA A 6 -13.99 -21.86 -6.84
C ALA A 6 -13.09 -20.69 -6.40
N ASN A 7 -12.52 -20.76 -5.20
CA ASN A 7 -11.73 -19.69 -4.61
C ASN A 7 -10.23 -19.94 -4.77
N TYR A 8 -9.48 -18.88 -5.00
CA TYR A 8 -8.02 -18.91 -5.02
C TYR A 8 -7.46 -18.08 -3.88
N PHE A 9 -6.36 -18.52 -3.30
CA PHE A 9 -5.70 -17.85 -2.19
C PHE A 9 -4.25 -17.55 -2.53
N ILE A 10 -3.85 -16.31 -2.29
CA ILE A 10 -2.47 -15.87 -2.20
C ILE A 10 -2.14 -15.77 -0.72
N ASP A 11 -1.32 -16.71 -0.26
CA ASP A 11 -0.84 -16.75 1.12
C ASP A 11 0.46 -15.96 1.22
N ILE A 12 0.43 -14.89 2.03
CA ILE A 12 1.60 -14.07 2.31
C ILE A 12 2.11 -14.45 3.70
N VAL A 13 3.22 -15.16 3.75
CA VAL A 13 3.84 -15.51 5.04
C VAL A 13 4.72 -14.35 5.47
N ALA A 14 4.26 -13.61 6.47
CA ALA A 14 5.04 -12.51 7.02
C ALA A 14 6.13 -13.04 7.95
N VAL A 15 7.35 -12.57 7.74
CA VAL A 15 8.50 -12.88 8.58
C VAL A 15 8.67 -11.73 9.57
N ASP A 16 8.75 -12.04 10.86
CA ASP A 16 8.86 -11.07 11.95
C ASP A 16 7.63 -10.17 12.14
N GLY A 17 7.65 -9.23 13.09
CA GLY A 17 6.50 -8.46 13.62
C GLY A 17 5.70 -7.59 12.64
N THR A 18 5.86 -7.81 11.34
CA THR A 18 5.16 -7.14 10.23
C THR A 18 3.81 -7.78 9.90
N SER A 19 3.51 -8.95 10.46
CA SER A 19 2.37 -9.77 10.04
C SER A 19 0.99 -9.13 10.27
N TYR A 20 0.75 -8.56 11.45
CA TYR A 20 -0.47 -7.79 11.74
C TYR A 20 -0.59 -6.50 10.93
N PRO A 21 0.42 -5.61 10.90
CA PRO A 21 0.30 -4.38 10.13
C PRO A 21 0.20 -4.65 8.62
N LEU A 22 0.86 -5.68 8.10
CA LEU A 22 0.70 -6.10 6.71
C LEU A 22 -0.72 -6.60 6.41
N ALA A 23 -1.31 -7.40 7.31
CA ALA A 23 -2.70 -7.84 7.18
C ALA A 23 -3.68 -6.65 7.17
N ALA A 24 -3.37 -5.58 7.90
CA ALA A 24 -4.22 -4.40 8.00
C ALA A 24 -4.20 -3.50 6.76
N ILE A 25 -3.11 -3.53 5.97
CA ILE A 25 -2.92 -2.62 4.84
C ILE A 25 -3.13 -3.26 3.47
N LEU A 26 -3.27 -4.58 3.38
CA LEU A 26 -3.51 -5.25 2.10
C LEU A 26 -5.01 -5.44 1.85
N LYS A 27 -5.41 -5.31 0.59
CA LYS A 27 -6.75 -5.69 0.16
C LYS A 27 -6.89 -7.20 0.25
N THR A 28 -7.97 -7.67 0.87
CA THR A 28 -8.17 -9.11 1.20
C THR A 28 -8.82 -9.91 0.10
N SER A 29 -9.40 -9.26 -0.92
CA SER A 29 -9.96 -9.95 -2.08
C SER A 29 -9.98 -9.10 -3.35
N TYR A 30 -9.82 -9.78 -4.48
CA TYR A 30 -9.93 -9.24 -5.83
C TYR A 30 -10.96 -10.05 -6.60
N ASP A 31 -11.90 -9.35 -7.22
CA ASP A 31 -12.84 -9.95 -8.16
C ASP A 31 -12.21 -9.91 -9.56
N MET A 32 -11.96 -11.08 -10.13
CA MET A 32 -11.38 -11.27 -11.46
C MET A 32 -12.37 -12.00 -12.35
N GLY A 33 -13.41 -11.28 -12.78
CA GLY A 33 -14.51 -11.85 -13.56
C GLY A 33 -15.35 -12.82 -12.73
N ASN A 34 -15.29 -14.11 -13.06
CA ASN A 34 -15.98 -15.17 -12.33
C ASN A 34 -15.12 -15.83 -11.23
N ILE A 35 -13.89 -15.32 -11.01
CA ILE A 35 -12.96 -15.83 -10.00
C ILE A 35 -12.81 -14.81 -8.88
N LYS A 36 -12.81 -15.29 -7.63
CA LYS A 36 -12.42 -14.51 -6.47
C LYS A 36 -11.04 -14.95 -5.98
N VAL A 37 -10.10 -14.02 -5.96
CA VAL A 37 -8.77 -14.22 -5.40
C VAL A 37 -8.74 -13.59 -4.02
N HIS A 38 -8.52 -14.40 -3.00
CA HIS A 38 -8.34 -13.97 -1.62
C HIS A 38 -6.86 -13.77 -1.32
N VAL A 39 -6.54 -12.69 -0.62
CA VAL A 39 -5.21 -12.46 -0.07
C VAL A 39 -5.31 -12.55 1.43
N GLN A 40 -4.47 -13.40 2.01
CA GLN A 40 -4.38 -13.52 3.47
C GLN A 40 -2.92 -13.50 3.92
N VAL A 41 -2.70 -12.83 5.04
CA VAL A 41 -1.40 -12.83 5.70
C VAL A 41 -1.40 -13.94 6.74
N LEU A 42 -0.36 -14.77 6.71
CA LEU A 42 -0.14 -15.86 7.65
C LEU A 42 0.94 -15.45 8.66
N ASP A 43 0.78 -15.87 9.90
CA ASP A 43 1.86 -15.85 10.87
C ASP A 43 2.89 -16.95 10.59
N ARG A 44 3.97 -16.98 11.39
CA ARG A 44 5.04 -17.99 11.28
C ARG A 44 4.57 -19.43 11.48
N SER A 45 3.43 -19.63 12.15
CA SER A 45 2.83 -20.95 12.35
C SER A 45 1.92 -21.36 11.19
N GLY A 46 1.79 -20.52 10.16
CA GLY A 46 0.90 -20.74 9.02
C GLY A 46 -0.57 -20.38 9.31
N LYS A 47 -0.85 -19.70 10.42
CA LYS A 47 -2.21 -19.33 10.78
C LYS A 47 -2.61 -17.99 10.15
N PRO A 48 -3.80 -17.89 9.53
CA PRO A 48 -4.30 -16.61 9.00
C PRO A 48 -4.48 -15.56 10.09
N ILE A 49 -4.01 -14.35 9.80
CA ILE A 49 -4.17 -13.17 10.64
C ILE A 49 -5.39 -12.39 10.16
N LYS A 50 -6.24 -11.99 11.11
CA LYS A 50 -7.35 -11.09 10.83
C LYS A 50 -6.84 -9.65 10.71
N PRO A 51 -7.17 -8.91 9.63
CA PRO A 51 -6.84 -7.49 9.52
C PRO A 51 -7.36 -6.69 10.72
N SER A 52 -6.49 -5.90 11.35
CA SER A 52 -6.85 -5.01 12.44
C SER A 52 -5.89 -3.84 12.53
N LEU A 53 -6.42 -2.63 12.68
CA LEU A 53 -5.62 -1.45 12.99
C LEU A 53 -5.25 -1.40 14.49
N PRO A 54 -4.16 -0.70 14.86
CA PRO A 54 -3.82 -0.43 16.26
C PRO A 54 -4.98 0.19 17.04
N VAL A 55 -5.25 -0.35 18.24
CA VAL A 55 -6.37 0.08 19.09
C VAL A 55 -6.00 1.35 19.89
N GLY A 56 -6.96 2.25 20.11
CA GLY A 56 -6.81 3.40 21.01
C GLY A 56 -6.03 4.58 20.43
N THR A 57 -5.70 4.54 19.14
CA THR A 57 -5.07 5.64 18.40
C THR A 57 -6.12 6.32 17.51
N ASP A 58 -5.95 7.61 17.19
CA ASP A 58 -6.79 8.24 16.17
C ASP A 58 -6.66 7.49 14.82
N PRO A 59 -7.72 7.47 13.98
CA PRO A 59 -7.74 6.64 12.77
C PRO A 59 -6.57 6.92 11.82
N VAL A 60 -6.17 8.18 11.65
CA VAL A 60 -5.07 8.56 10.75
C VAL A 60 -3.75 8.00 11.25
N ASN A 61 -3.42 8.18 12.54
CA ASN A 61 -2.19 7.63 13.10
C ASN A 61 -2.20 6.11 13.17
N ALA A 62 -3.36 5.48 13.41
CA ALA A 62 -3.48 4.02 13.39
C ALA A 62 -3.14 3.44 12.01
N VAL A 63 -3.66 4.05 10.94
CA VAL A 63 -3.35 3.70 9.56
C VAL A 63 -1.89 3.99 9.23
N LEU A 64 -1.36 5.14 9.64
CA LEU A 64 0.04 5.51 9.44
C LEU A 64 1.00 4.48 10.07
N GLN A 65 0.73 4.06 11.31
CA GLN A 65 1.52 3.04 12.00
C GLN A 65 1.42 1.68 11.30
N ALA A 66 0.22 1.31 10.82
CA ALA A 66 0.04 0.07 10.08
C ALA A 66 0.85 0.07 8.76
N ILE A 67 0.87 1.17 8.02
CA ILE A 67 1.66 1.30 6.79
C ILE A 67 3.15 1.19 7.10
N LYS A 68 3.66 1.99 8.06
CA LYS A 68 5.08 1.95 8.44
C LYS A 68 5.50 0.57 8.93
N GLY A 69 4.67 -0.07 9.76
CA GLY A 69 4.96 -1.41 10.29
C GLY A 69 4.90 -2.51 9.23
N GLY A 70 3.95 -2.43 8.30
CA GLY A 70 3.75 -3.44 7.26
C GLY A 70 4.80 -3.37 6.15
N LEU A 71 5.30 -2.16 5.87
CA LEU A 71 6.29 -1.91 4.82
C LEU A 71 7.73 -1.72 5.34
N ALA A 72 7.99 -1.82 6.65
CA ALA A 72 9.31 -1.59 7.24
C ALA A 72 10.45 -2.43 6.63
N GLY A 73 10.15 -3.63 6.14
CA GLY A 73 11.11 -4.52 5.48
C GLY A 73 11.18 -4.38 3.97
N ASN A 74 10.35 -3.51 3.37
CA ASN A 74 10.32 -3.30 1.93
C ASN A 74 11.40 -2.27 1.54
N GLU A 75 12.41 -2.70 0.78
CA GLU A 75 13.51 -1.82 0.36
C GLU A 75 13.08 -0.63 -0.51
N TYR A 76 11.90 -0.71 -1.11
CA TYR A 76 11.32 0.34 -1.94
C TYR A 76 10.48 1.32 -1.15
N PHE A 77 10.06 0.97 0.06
CA PHE A 77 9.32 1.88 0.93
C PHE A 77 10.29 2.91 1.51
N VAL A 78 9.94 4.20 1.36
CA VAL A 78 10.74 5.31 1.88
C VAL A 78 10.16 5.79 3.19
N ASP A 79 8.91 6.25 3.19
CA ASP A 79 8.20 6.65 4.39
C ASP A 79 6.69 6.73 4.14
N ALA A 80 5.91 6.84 5.22
CA ALA A 80 4.54 7.32 5.18
C ALA A 80 4.42 8.53 6.11
N ILE A 81 3.77 9.59 5.65
CA ILE A 81 3.66 10.85 6.40
C ILE A 81 2.21 11.32 6.49
N ASN A 82 1.87 11.90 7.65
CA ASN A 82 0.62 12.63 7.81
C ASN A 82 0.77 14.01 7.15
N ILE A 83 -0.11 14.32 6.20
CA ILE A 83 -0.10 15.55 5.40
C ILE A 83 -1.26 16.50 5.74
N VAL A 84 -2.01 16.20 6.80
CA VAL A 84 -3.06 17.09 7.30
C VAL A 84 -2.43 18.37 7.83
N GLY A 85 -2.86 19.52 7.29
CA GLY A 85 -2.41 20.83 7.76
C GLY A 85 -0.98 21.21 7.39
N THR A 86 -0.33 20.47 6.48
CA THR A 86 1.00 20.87 5.96
C THR A 86 0.91 22.16 5.13
N SER A 87 1.93 23.02 5.21
CA SER A 87 2.04 24.25 4.43
C SER A 87 3.02 24.08 3.25
N PRO A 88 2.69 24.51 2.02
CA PRO A 88 1.43 25.13 1.63
C PRO A 88 0.25 24.13 1.74
N PRO A 89 -0.98 24.60 2.02
CA PRO A 89 -2.14 23.73 2.12
C PRO A 89 -2.20 22.82 0.90
N ASN A 90 -2.23 21.49 1.12
CA ASN A 90 -2.32 20.55 0.02
C ASN A 90 -3.63 20.84 -0.75
N PRO A 91 -3.58 21.23 -2.03
CA PRO A 91 -4.78 21.52 -2.82
C PRO A 91 -5.68 20.28 -3.00
N ARG A 92 -5.16 19.08 -2.68
CA ARG A 92 -5.91 17.83 -2.58
C ARG A 92 -6.35 17.57 -1.13
N SER A 93 -7.05 18.52 -0.50
CA SER A 93 -7.46 18.56 0.94
C SER A 93 -8.22 17.34 1.49
N GLN A 94 -8.47 16.34 0.65
CA GLN A 94 -9.08 15.07 1.01
C GLN A 94 -8.07 14.02 1.50
N TRP A 95 -6.79 14.09 1.10
CA TRP A 95 -5.79 13.08 1.49
C TRP A 95 -5.15 13.43 2.82
N GLN A 96 -5.01 12.44 3.68
CA GLN A 96 -4.47 12.60 5.03
C GLN A 96 -3.10 11.95 5.20
N ILE A 97 -2.81 10.91 4.42
CA ILE A 97 -1.54 10.18 4.45
C ILE A 97 -0.95 10.12 3.04
N ALA A 98 0.33 10.43 2.92
CA ALA A 98 1.11 10.16 1.71
C ALA A 98 2.08 9.00 1.99
N VAL A 99 2.03 7.96 1.16
CA VAL A 99 2.96 6.82 1.19
C VAL A 99 3.97 7.01 0.07
N ILE A 100 5.25 7.01 0.43
CA ILE A 100 6.35 7.39 -0.45
C ILE A 100 7.18 6.14 -0.75
N PHE A 101 7.37 5.87 -2.03
CA PHE A 101 8.24 4.80 -2.52
C PHE A 101 9.45 5.34 -3.29
N LYS A 102 10.50 4.54 -3.43
CA LYS A 102 11.66 4.86 -4.25
C LYS A 102 11.27 4.99 -5.73
N LYS A 103 11.92 5.88 -6.48
CA LYS A 103 11.69 5.99 -7.94
C LYS A 103 12.03 4.72 -8.70
N SER A 104 12.95 3.90 -8.17
CA SER A 104 13.39 2.64 -8.79
C SER A 104 12.31 1.58 -8.91
N VAL A 105 11.13 1.80 -8.34
CA VAL A 105 10.04 0.81 -8.32
C VAL A 105 9.53 0.50 -9.72
N ILE A 106 9.50 1.44 -10.69
CA ILE A 106 8.97 1.14 -12.02
C ILE A 106 9.75 1.87 -13.13
N GLN A 107 10.64 1.14 -13.80
CA GLN A 107 10.95 1.40 -15.21
C GLN A 107 10.32 0.26 -16.02
N PHE A 108 9.10 0.46 -16.52
CA PHE A 108 8.69 -0.26 -17.74
C PHE A 108 9.24 0.53 -18.92
N PHE A 109 9.89 -0.14 -19.86
CA PHE A 109 10.17 0.44 -21.17
C PHE A 109 8.82 0.68 -21.86
N ASN A 110 8.35 1.93 -21.84
CA ASN A 110 7.26 2.36 -22.69
C ASN A 110 7.86 2.79 -24.04
N ASP A 111 7.44 2.18 -25.14
CA ASP A 111 7.87 2.54 -26.52
C ASP A 111 7.12 3.79 -27.04
N ASP A 112 6.74 4.67 -26.12
CA ASP A 112 5.97 5.87 -26.40
C ASP A 112 6.93 7.05 -26.54
N ILE A 113 7.28 7.35 -27.79
CA ILE A 113 8.16 8.45 -28.24
C ILE A 113 7.69 9.85 -27.79
N SER A 114 6.51 9.98 -27.17
CA SER A 114 6.07 11.23 -26.55
C SER A 114 6.77 11.55 -25.21
N ASP A 115 7.50 10.60 -24.61
CA ASP A 115 8.10 10.76 -23.28
C ASP A 115 9.51 11.41 -23.29
N TYR A 116 9.59 12.65 -23.75
CA TYR A 116 10.81 13.47 -23.70
C TYR A 116 11.27 13.79 -22.26
N TYR A 117 10.49 13.45 -21.23
CA TYR A 117 10.79 13.76 -19.82
C TYR A 117 10.88 12.53 -18.88
N SER A 118 10.77 11.30 -19.40
CA SER A 118 11.10 10.04 -18.70
C SER A 118 10.57 9.95 -17.26
N ASN A 119 9.29 10.23 -17.03
CA ASN A 119 8.75 10.22 -15.67
C ASN A 119 7.26 9.86 -15.58
N LEU A 120 6.90 8.69 -16.11
CA LEU A 120 5.55 8.13 -15.96
C LEU A 120 5.36 7.51 -14.55
N ASN A 121 5.24 8.35 -13.52
CA ASN A 121 5.04 7.93 -12.12
C ASN A 121 3.67 7.32 -11.80
N ALA A 122 2.70 7.45 -12.71
CA ALA A 122 1.31 7.04 -12.47
C ALA A 122 1.19 5.51 -12.23
N VAL A 123 1.97 4.71 -12.95
CA VAL A 123 1.85 3.24 -12.90
C VAL A 123 2.20 2.68 -11.52
N ALA A 124 3.14 3.30 -10.79
CA ALA A 124 3.53 2.82 -9.46
C ALA A 124 2.50 3.18 -8.40
N GLU A 125 2.02 4.42 -8.43
CA GLU A 125 0.93 4.89 -7.59
C GLU A 125 -0.31 4.02 -7.79
N ASP A 126 -0.69 3.75 -9.04
CA ASP A 126 -1.88 2.97 -9.39
C ASP A 126 -1.77 1.51 -8.95
N ILE A 127 -0.62 0.85 -9.18
CA ILE A 127 -0.43 -0.55 -8.76
C ILE A 127 -0.46 -0.69 -7.24
N PHE A 128 0.18 0.22 -6.49
CA PHE A 128 0.12 0.16 -5.03
C PHE A 128 -1.27 0.51 -4.50
N ALA A 129 -1.98 1.45 -5.13
CA ALA A 129 -3.37 1.74 -4.80
C ALA A 129 -4.30 0.55 -5.03
N ASP A 130 -4.06 -0.25 -6.07
CA ASP A 130 -4.82 -1.46 -6.35
C ASP A 130 -4.58 -2.58 -5.33
N VAL A 131 -3.33 -2.70 -4.84
CA VAL A 131 -2.91 -3.78 -3.94
C VAL A 131 -3.22 -3.48 -2.47
N MET A 132 -3.09 -2.21 -2.08
CA MET A 132 -3.33 -1.78 -0.72
C MET A 132 -4.81 -1.55 -0.45
N ASN A 133 -5.20 -1.71 0.81
CA ASN A 133 -6.53 -1.34 1.23
C ASN A 133 -6.69 0.18 1.05
N SER A 134 -7.76 0.60 0.39
CA SER A 134 -8.12 2.01 0.20
C SER A 134 -9.24 2.44 1.15
N GLU A 135 -9.83 1.51 1.89
CA GLU A 135 -10.99 1.72 2.75
C GLU A 135 -10.62 1.42 4.20
N TYR A 136 -10.27 2.47 4.94
CA TYR A 136 -9.97 2.39 6.37
C TYR A 136 -11.12 2.97 7.21
N PRO A 137 -11.32 2.45 8.44
CA PRO A 137 -12.23 3.06 9.41
C PRO A 137 -11.97 4.56 9.57
N GLY A 138 -13.03 5.36 9.63
CA GLY A 138 -12.93 6.82 9.74
C GLY A 138 -12.65 7.54 8.41
N GLU A 139 -12.87 6.88 7.26
CA GLU A 139 -12.69 7.43 5.91
C GLU A 139 -11.28 7.98 5.67
N VAL A 140 -10.27 7.30 6.26
CA VAL A 140 -8.88 7.73 6.11
C VAL A 140 -8.44 7.56 4.67
N LYS A 141 -8.11 8.69 4.04
CA LYS A 141 -7.73 8.76 2.63
C LYS A 141 -6.22 8.79 2.47
N ILE A 142 -5.69 7.84 1.71
CA ILE A 142 -4.25 7.70 1.41
C ILE A 142 -3.98 7.96 -0.07
N THR A 143 -2.87 8.65 -0.35
CA THR A 143 -2.29 8.78 -1.68
C THR A 143 -0.92 8.11 -1.70
N PHE A 144 -0.55 7.54 -2.85
CA PHE A 144 0.75 6.94 -3.06
C PHE A 144 1.59 7.86 -3.95
N THR A 145 2.89 7.93 -3.71
CA THR A 145 3.79 8.79 -4.46
C THR A 145 5.20 8.24 -4.47
N THR A 146 6.07 8.82 -5.29
CA THR A 146 7.49 8.48 -5.36
C THR A 146 8.33 9.62 -4.77
N GLU A 147 9.47 9.26 -4.18
CA GLU A 147 10.42 10.25 -3.68
C GLU A 147 10.81 11.21 -4.82
N ASN A 148 10.97 12.49 -4.53
CA ASN A 148 11.46 13.46 -5.51
C ASN A 148 12.90 13.83 -5.16
N THR A 149 13.85 13.16 -5.80
CA THR A 149 15.23 13.66 -5.86
C THR A 149 15.24 14.96 -6.66
N LYS A 150 15.16 16.10 -5.99
CA LYS A 150 15.76 17.32 -6.55
C LYS A 150 17.26 17.12 -6.50
N SER A 151 17.83 16.64 -7.60
CA SER A 151 19.25 16.83 -7.89
C SER A 151 19.44 18.32 -8.19
N GLY A 152 19.93 19.06 -7.20
CA GLY A 152 20.31 20.47 -7.30
C GLY A 152 21.50 20.71 -6.40
#